data_AF-A0A6I3SFH4-F1
#
_entry.id   AF-A0A6I3SFH4-F1
#
_cell.length_a   1.000
_cell.length_b   1.000
_cell.length_c   1.000
_cell.angle_alpha   90.00
_cell.angle_beta   90.00
_cell.angle_gamma   90.00
#
_symmetry.space_group_name_H-M   'P 1'
#
loop_
_entity.id
_entity.type
_entity.pdbx_description
1 polymer ?
#
loop_
_entity_poly.entity_id
_entity_poly.type
_entity_poly.pdbx_seq_one_letter_code
_entity_poly.pdbx_strand_id
1 'polypeptide(L)'
;MELTQREAACRNITTAEMVEAAWQEQVYPEVIRQGLAEGTIVLPMNKNRSKGRKAVAFGRPLSTKVSASIGLPLTGGQEALEKEKLQVAVAAGADAIIDLSIGVEKDGDLVSGLRRFLQWTLQNCPQPIGSLPIYEVFACRRGGQKGGTLATTVDLLVRRGME
;
A
#
# COMPACT_ATOMS: atom_id res chain seq x y z
N MET A 1 -6.13 -20.53 10.69
CA MET A 1 -6.55 -19.12 10.59
C MET A 1 -5.29 -18.27 10.57
N GLU A 2 -5.00 -17.60 9.47
CA GLU A 2 -3.88 -16.66 9.42
C GLU A 2 -4.27 -15.35 10.11
N LEU A 3 -3.44 -14.91 11.04
CA LEU A 3 -3.71 -13.76 11.89
C LEU A 3 -3.09 -12.50 11.29
N THR A 4 -3.78 -11.37 11.45
CA THR A 4 -3.18 -10.05 11.30
C THR A 4 -2.14 -9.81 12.41
N GLN A 5 -1.23 -8.84 12.19
CA GLN A 5 -0.22 -8.47 13.18
C GLN A 5 -0.84 -8.02 14.51
N ARG A 6 -1.98 -7.31 14.46
CA ARG A 6 -2.74 -6.93 15.67
C ARG A 6 -3.34 -8.14 16.38
N GLU A 7 -3.97 -9.07 15.66
CA GLU A 7 -4.53 -10.28 16.28
C GLU A 7 -3.45 -11.15 16.92
N ALA A 8 -2.28 -11.28 16.28
CA ALA A 8 -1.11 -11.96 16.86
C ALA A 8 -0.67 -11.27 18.16
N ALA A 9 -0.54 -9.94 18.14
CA ALA A 9 -0.16 -9.14 19.29
C ALA A 9 -1.14 -9.26 20.46
N CYS A 10 -2.46 -9.20 20.21
CA CYS A 10 -3.51 -9.40 21.22
C CYS A 10 -3.48 -10.81 21.84
N ARG A 11 -2.94 -11.81 21.12
CA ARG A 11 -2.73 -13.17 21.63
C ARG A 11 -1.37 -13.36 22.31
N ASN A 12 -0.65 -12.27 22.57
CA ASN A 12 0.72 -12.28 23.10
C ASN A 12 1.72 -13.05 22.22
N ILE A 13 1.49 -13.10 20.91
CA ILE A 13 2.41 -13.70 19.95
C ILE A 13 3.30 -12.61 19.37
N THR A 14 4.62 -12.75 19.51
CA THR A 14 5.62 -11.93 18.83
C THR A 14 5.96 -12.56 17.49
N THR A 15 5.68 -11.86 16.38
CA THR A 15 5.97 -12.34 15.02
C THR A 15 7.39 -11.95 14.58
N ALA A 16 7.92 -12.60 13.53
CA ALA A 16 9.20 -12.24 12.95
C ALA A 16 9.22 -10.79 12.42
N GLU A 17 8.09 -10.34 11.86
CA GLU A 17 7.94 -8.97 11.38
C GLU A 17 7.99 -7.94 12.52
N MET A 18 7.44 -8.26 13.70
CA MET A 18 7.55 -7.39 14.87
C MET A 18 9.02 -7.27 15.34
N VAL A 19 9.77 -8.38 15.30
CA VAL A 19 11.19 -8.39 15.66
C VAL A 19 12.02 -7.56 14.67
N GLU A 20 11.76 -7.71 13.37
CA GLU A 20 12.42 -6.92 12.33
C GLU A 20 12.15 -5.42 12.50
N ALA A 21 10.88 -5.03 12.69
CA ALA A 21 10.51 -3.63 12.90
C ALA A 21 11.12 -3.06 14.18
N ALA A 22 11.14 -3.83 15.28
CA ALA A 22 11.75 -3.41 16.53
C ALA A 22 13.26 -3.19 16.40
N TRP A 23 13.95 -4.06 15.64
CA TRP A 23 15.37 -3.90 15.35
C TRP A 23 15.65 -2.62 14.55
N GLN A 24 14.82 -2.30 13.54
CA GLN A 24 14.94 -1.07 12.75
C GLN A 24 14.73 0.20 13.60
N GLU A 25 13.82 0.15 14.57
CA GLU A 25 13.51 1.26 15.49
C GLU A 25 14.42 1.32 16.72
N GLN A 26 15.32 0.34 16.90
CA GLN A 26 16.18 0.19 18.08
C GLN A 26 15.38 0.13 19.40
N VAL A 27 14.24 -0.57 19.38
CA VAL A 27 13.39 -0.83 20.55
C VAL A 27 13.25 -2.33 20.81
N TYR A 28 12.68 -2.70 21.96
CA TYR A 28 12.34 -4.09 22.25
C TYR A 28 11.11 -4.55 21.43
N PRO A 29 11.06 -5.82 20.95
CA PRO A 29 9.90 -6.36 20.24
C PRO A 29 8.58 -6.22 21.02
N GLU A 30 8.64 -6.24 22.35
CA GLU A 30 7.51 -6.03 23.24
C GLU A 30 6.87 -4.65 23.05
N VAL A 31 7.65 -3.60 22.73
CA VAL A 31 7.12 -2.26 22.46
C VAL A 31 6.22 -2.28 21.23
N ILE A 32 6.68 -2.92 20.15
CA ILE A 32 5.90 -3.08 18.91
C ILE A 32 4.66 -3.93 19.17
N ARG A 33 4.80 -5.07 19.86
CA ARG A 33 3.70 -5.98 20.16
C ARG A 33 2.63 -5.31 21.03
N GLN A 34 3.03 -4.62 22.11
CA GLN A 34 2.08 -3.91 22.97
C GLN A 34 1.37 -2.80 22.20
N GLY A 35 2.09 -1.97 21.44
CA GLY A 35 1.48 -0.93 20.65
C GLY A 35 0.52 -1.45 19.57
N LEU A 36 0.82 -2.61 18.96
CA LEU A 36 -0.10 -3.28 18.03
C LEU A 36 -1.37 -3.76 18.74
N ALA A 37 -1.25 -4.35 19.93
CA ALA A 37 -2.39 -4.82 20.71
C ALA A 37 -3.29 -3.65 21.17
N GLU A 38 -2.67 -2.55 21.60
CA GLU A 38 -3.33 -1.31 22.03
C GLU A 38 -3.89 -0.49 20.86
N GLY A 39 -3.41 -0.73 19.64
CA GLY A 39 -3.79 0.03 18.44
C GLY A 39 -3.09 1.38 18.31
N THR A 40 -1.99 1.61 19.04
CA THR A 40 -1.15 2.81 18.96
C THR A 40 -0.05 2.68 17.91
N ILE A 41 0.28 1.44 17.52
CA ILE A 41 1.22 1.09 16.45
C ILE A 41 0.49 0.24 15.40
N VAL A 42 0.84 0.42 14.12
CA VAL A 42 0.42 -0.44 13.01
C VAL A 42 1.64 -0.97 12.25
N LEU A 43 1.52 -2.19 11.74
CA LEU A 43 2.56 -2.89 10.98
C LEU A 43 1.95 -3.48 9.70
N PRO A 44 1.95 -2.75 8.57
CA PRO A 44 1.29 -3.17 7.34
C PRO A 44 2.01 -4.35 6.67
N MET A 45 1.51 -5.57 6.88
CA MET A 45 2.09 -6.80 6.33
C MET A 45 1.05 -7.63 5.58
N ASN A 46 0.64 -7.17 4.41
CA ASN A 46 -0.29 -7.90 3.55
C ASN A 46 0.32 -9.24 3.12
N LYS A 47 -0.22 -10.35 3.62
CA LYS A 47 0.25 -11.73 3.35
C LYS A 47 0.45 -12.09 1.88
N ASN A 48 -0.30 -11.48 0.96
CA ASN A 48 -0.19 -11.76 -0.47
C ASN A 48 1.12 -11.20 -1.08
N ARG A 49 1.83 -10.32 -0.36
CA ARG A 49 3.10 -9.74 -0.77
C ARG A 49 4.24 -10.26 0.09
N SER A 50 4.67 -11.51 -0.10
CA SER A 50 5.64 -12.15 0.80
C SER A 50 7.12 -11.88 0.49
N LYS A 51 7.47 -11.50 -0.76
CA LYS A 51 8.86 -11.37 -1.19
C LYS A 51 9.37 -9.93 -1.12
N GLY A 52 10.58 -9.75 -0.57
CA GLY A 52 11.36 -8.51 -0.66
C GLY A 52 10.82 -7.30 0.11
N ARG A 53 9.78 -7.48 0.93
CA ARG A 53 9.18 -6.40 1.74
C ARG A 53 9.96 -6.18 3.04
N LYS A 54 9.98 -4.93 3.51
CA LYS A 54 10.50 -4.53 4.83
C LYS A 54 9.36 -4.42 5.84
N ALA A 55 9.60 -4.86 7.06
CA ALA A 55 8.68 -4.64 8.18
C ALA A 55 8.87 -3.23 8.75
N VAL A 56 8.01 -2.30 8.33
CA VAL A 56 8.03 -0.90 8.81
C VAL A 56 6.83 -0.68 9.72
N ALA A 57 7.08 -0.31 10.98
CA ALA A 57 6.04 0.02 11.94
C ALA A 57 5.79 1.54 11.99
N PHE A 58 4.54 1.92 12.23
CA PHE A 58 4.10 3.31 12.32
C PHE A 58 3.35 3.50 13.62
N GLY A 59 3.69 4.54 14.38
CA GLY A 59 2.99 4.85 15.63
C GLY A 59 3.92 5.40 16.69
N ARG A 60 3.37 5.73 17.86
CA ARG A 60 4.17 6.19 19.00
C ARG A 60 4.63 4.97 19.83
N PRO A 61 5.86 4.95 20.38
CA PRO A 61 6.84 6.04 20.44
C PRO A 61 7.90 6.00 19.32
N LEU A 62 7.61 5.38 18.18
CA LEU A 62 8.58 5.14 17.10
C LEU A 62 9.00 6.44 16.42
N SER A 63 10.05 6.34 15.58
CA SER A 63 10.48 7.45 14.74
C SER A 63 9.36 7.92 13.80
N THR A 64 9.35 9.22 13.47
CA THR A 64 8.37 9.78 12.53
C THR A 64 8.65 9.23 11.13
N LYS A 65 7.60 8.75 10.46
CA LYS A 65 7.67 8.14 9.14
C LYS A 65 7.18 9.08 8.05
N VAL A 66 7.80 9.00 6.87
CA VAL A 66 7.47 9.81 5.69
C VAL A 66 7.02 8.91 4.56
N SER A 67 5.86 9.23 3.97
CA SER A 67 5.39 8.58 2.76
C SER A 67 5.66 9.43 1.52
N ALA A 68 6.05 8.81 0.41
CA ALA A 68 6.12 9.45 -0.89
C ALA A 68 4.97 8.96 -1.80
N SER A 69 4.44 9.85 -2.63
CA SER A 69 3.38 9.50 -3.59
C SER A 69 3.94 9.34 -5.00
N ILE A 70 3.47 8.32 -5.69
CA ILE A 70 3.70 8.10 -7.12
C ILE A 70 2.35 7.84 -7.80
N GLY A 71 2.33 7.83 -9.13
CA GLY A 71 1.19 7.25 -9.83
C GLY A 71 0.98 7.82 -11.21
N LEU A 72 0.22 7.06 -12.00
CA LEU A 72 -0.11 7.41 -13.36
C LEU A 72 -1.32 8.37 -13.41
N PRO A 73 -1.13 9.62 -13.89
CA PRO A 73 -2.20 10.59 -13.97
C PRO A 73 -3.12 10.31 -15.17
N LEU A 74 -4.38 10.69 -15.02
CA LEU A 74 -5.40 10.53 -16.06
C LEU A 74 -5.10 11.31 -17.34
N THR A 75 -4.37 12.42 -17.25
CA THR A 75 -4.03 13.30 -18.38
C THR A 75 -2.93 12.74 -19.28
N GLY A 76 -2.47 11.52 -19.02
CA GLY A 76 -1.32 10.92 -19.69
C GLY A 76 -0.03 11.28 -18.98
N GLY A 77 0.69 10.26 -18.52
CA GLY A 77 2.00 10.37 -17.89
C GLY A 77 2.93 9.29 -18.43
N GLN A 78 4.24 9.51 -18.29
CA GLN A 78 5.23 8.53 -18.71
C GLN A 78 5.47 7.54 -17.59
N GLU A 79 5.12 6.27 -17.81
CA GLU A 79 5.34 5.19 -16.86
C GLU A 79 6.81 5.12 -16.41
N ALA A 80 7.77 5.36 -17.32
CA ALA A 80 9.19 5.39 -17.00
C ALA A 80 9.56 6.43 -15.93
N LEU A 81 8.97 7.64 -15.98
CA LEU A 81 9.23 8.68 -14.99
C LEU A 81 8.65 8.31 -13.61
N GLU A 82 7.48 7.68 -13.57
CA GLU A 82 6.90 7.22 -12.30
C GLU A 82 7.70 6.05 -11.69
N LYS A 83 8.29 5.20 -12.52
CA LYS A 83 9.24 4.17 -12.07
C LYS A 83 10.51 4.78 -11.48
N GLU A 84 11.05 5.82 -12.12
CA GLU A 84 12.22 6.56 -11.62
C GLU A 84 11.89 7.26 -10.29
N LYS A 85 10.73 7.91 -10.18
CA LYS A 85 10.26 8.54 -8.93
C LYS A 85 10.20 7.54 -7.79
N LEU A 86 9.70 6.32 -8.02
CA LEU A 86 9.72 5.27 -7.01
C LEU A 86 11.15 4.99 -6.52
N GLN A 87 12.08 4.79 -7.46
CA GLN A 87 13.47 4.49 -7.11
C GLN A 87 14.12 5.64 -6.32
N VAL A 88 13.92 6.88 -6.76
CA VAL A 88 14.43 8.08 -6.08
C VAL A 88 13.82 8.23 -4.69
N ALA A 89 12.50 8.04 -4.54
CA ALA A 89 11.84 8.14 -3.24
C ALA A 89 12.36 7.09 -2.24
N VAL A 90 12.53 5.84 -2.70
CA VAL A 90 13.09 4.75 -1.89
C VAL A 90 14.55 5.05 -1.51
N ALA A 91 15.36 5.53 -2.46
CA ALA A 91 16.75 5.90 -2.20
C ALA A 91 16.89 7.11 -1.25
N ALA A 92 15.94 8.05 -1.31
CA ALA A 92 15.89 9.21 -0.41
C ALA A 92 15.38 8.86 1.01
N GLY A 93 14.97 7.61 1.26
CA GLY A 93 14.57 7.15 2.59
C GLY A 93 13.07 7.27 2.88
N ALA A 94 12.20 7.28 1.87
CA ALA A 94 10.76 7.13 2.10
C ALA A 94 10.46 5.82 2.84
N ASP A 95 9.63 5.89 3.88
CA ASP A 95 9.22 4.75 4.72
C ASP A 95 8.03 4.00 4.11
N ALA A 96 7.21 4.69 3.31
CA ALA A 96 6.06 4.13 2.62
C ALA A 96 5.87 4.79 1.25
N ILE A 97 5.21 4.06 0.35
CA ILE A 97 4.81 4.56 -0.96
C ILE A 97 3.28 4.57 -1.05
N ILE A 98 2.70 5.64 -1.57
CA ILE A 98 1.28 5.71 -1.89
C ILE A 98 1.12 5.77 -3.41
N ASP A 99 0.51 4.74 -3.99
CA ASP A 99 0.15 4.68 -5.40
C ASP A 99 -1.20 5.38 -5.62
N LEU A 100 -1.15 6.54 -6.28
CA LEU A 100 -2.30 7.38 -6.61
C LEU A 100 -2.69 7.25 -8.08
N SER A 101 -2.29 6.17 -8.76
CA SER A 101 -2.62 5.94 -10.16
C SER A 101 -4.13 5.95 -10.38
N ILE A 102 -4.57 6.67 -11.41
CA ILE A 102 -5.96 6.68 -11.88
C ILE A 102 -6.06 5.98 -13.26
N GLY A 103 -4.92 5.75 -13.90
CA GLY A 103 -4.78 4.99 -15.15
C GLY A 103 -4.10 5.82 -16.25
N VAL A 104 -3.48 5.13 -17.20
CA VAL A 104 -3.07 5.69 -18.50
C VAL A 104 -3.95 5.06 -19.54
N GLU A 105 -4.43 5.85 -20.50
CA GLU A 105 -5.09 5.34 -21.69
C GLU A 105 -4.06 4.64 -22.58
N LYS A 106 -3.72 3.40 -22.23
CA LYS A 106 -2.96 2.49 -23.08
C LYS A 106 -3.95 1.42 -23.54
N ASP A 107 -4.22 1.36 -24.84
CA ASP A 107 -5.15 0.42 -25.46
C ASP A 107 -6.64 0.60 -25.06
N GLY A 108 -7.02 1.77 -24.54
CA GLY A 108 -8.41 2.11 -24.19
C GLY A 108 -8.91 1.59 -22.83
N ASP A 109 -8.07 0.88 -22.05
CA ASP A 109 -8.43 0.34 -20.74
C ASP A 109 -7.58 0.94 -19.61
N LEU A 110 -8.15 1.94 -18.93
CA LEU A 110 -7.56 2.63 -17.78
C LEU A 110 -7.29 1.70 -16.58
N VAL A 111 -8.13 0.68 -16.38
CA VAL A 111 -8.08 -0.22 -15.23
C VAL A 111 -6.89 -1.16 -15.38
N SER A 112 -6.68 -1.70 -16.59
CA SER A 112 -5.54 -2.56 -16.87
C SER A 112 -4.20 -1.83 -16.67
N GLY A 113 -4.11 -0.55 -17.06
CA GLY A 113 -2.93 0.28 -16.87
C GLY A 113 -2.60 0.52 -15.39
N LEU A 114 -3.61 0.90 -14.60
CA LEU A 114 -3.50 1.08 -13.16
C LEU A 114 -3.03 -0.20 -12.47
N ARG A 115 -3.73 -1.32 -12.70
CA ARG A 115 -3.41 -2.61 -12.05
C ARG A 115 -2.00 -3.07 -12.43
N ARG A 116 -1.59 -2.93 -13.69
CA ARG A 116 -0.24 -3.30 -14.16
C ARG A 116 0.84 -2.49 -13.44
N PHE A 117 0.65 -1.18 -13.31
CA PHE A 117 1.61 -0.33 -12.61
C PHE A 117 1.68 -0.64 -11.12
N LEU A 118 0.53 -0.81 -10.46
CA LEU A 118 0.48 -1.20 -9.05
C LEU A 118 1.17 -2.55 -8.81
N GLN A 119 0.95 -3.55 -9.67
CA GLN A 119 1.66 -4.84 -9.59
C GLN A 119 3.17 -4.68 -9.76
N TRP A 120 3.60 -3.84 -10.69
CA TRP A 120 5.02 -3.53 -10.85
C TRP A 120 5.58 -2.86 -9.58
N THR A 121 4.88 -1.89 -8.99
CA THR A 121 5.27 -1.24 -7.74
C THR A 121 5.39 -2.23 -6.59
N LEU A 122 4.41 -3.15 -6.43
CA LEU A 122 4.40 -4.19 -5.40
C LEU A 122 5.61 -5.14 -5.49
N GLN A 123 6.11 -5.39 -6.70
CA GLN A 123 7.27 -6.26 -6.96
C GLN A 123 8.63 -5.56 -6.80
N ASN A 124 8.70 -4.24 -6.99
CA ASN A 124 9.97 -3.50 -7.08
C ASN A 124 10.23 -2.57 -5.89
N CYS A 125 9.20 -2.22 -5.12
CA CYS A 125 9.36 -1.46 -3.89
C CYS A 125 9.51 -2.43 -2.71
N PRO A 126 10.46 -2.25 -1.79
CA PRO A 126 10.51 -3.00 -0.54
C PRO A 126 9.64 -2.41 0.58
N GLN A 127 9.34 -1.11 0.56
CA GLN A 127 8.52 -0.43 1.56
C GLN A 127 7.05 -0.89 1.54
N PRO A 128 6.26 -0.64 2.60
CA PRO A 128 4.81 -0.67 2.55
C PRO A 128 4.25 0.19 1.42
N ILE A 129 3.23 -0.33 0.74
CA ILE A 129 2.51 0.37 -0.34
C ILE A 129 1.05 0.54 0.07
N GLY A 130 0.57 1.78 -0.01
CA GLY A 130 -0.85 2.11 0.03
C GLY A 130 -1.37 2.42 -1.37
N SER A 131 -2.68 2.24 -1.57
CA SER A 131 -3.39 2.67 -2.78
C SER A 131 -4.77 3.22 -2.41
N LEU A 132 -5.45 3.83 -3.38
CA LEU A 132 -6.82 4.31 -3.22
C LEU A 132 -7.77 3.49 -4.10
N PRO A 133 -8.45 2.44 -3.58
CA PRO A 133 -9.33 1.58 -4.36
C PRO A 133 -10.45 2.32 -5.13
N ILE A 134 -10.85 3.48 -4.63
CA ILE A 134 -11.84 4.35 -5.28
C ILE A 134 -11.37 4.87 -6.66
N TYR A 135 -10.06 5.05 -6.87
CA TYR A 135 -9.53 5.52 -8.15
C TYR A 135 -9.68 4.48 -9.26
N GLU A 136 -9.54 3.19 -8.92
CA GLU A 136 -9.82 2.10 -9.85
C GLU A 136 -11.30 2.04 -10.25
N VAL A 137 -12.19 2.30 -9.29
CA VAL A 137 -13.63 2.42 -9.56
C VAL A 137 -13.92 3.57 -10.52
N PHE A 138 -13.26 4.72 -10.37
CA PHE A 138 -13.41 5.85 -11.28
C PHE A 138 -12.85 5.56 -12.67
N ALA A 139 -11.74 4.83 -12.77
CA ALA A 139 -11.17 4.38 -14.03
C ALA A 139 -12.16 3.47 -14.80
N CYS A 140 -12.77 2.48 -14.12
CA CYS A 140 -13.79 1.59 -14.70
C CYS A 140 -14.98 2.35 -15.30
N ARG A 141 -15.47 3.35 -14.58
CA ARG A 141 -16.62 4.17 -14.97
C ARG A 141 -16.36 4.95 -16.25
N ARG A 142 -15.16 5.52 -16.35
CA ARG A 142 -14.76 6.33 -17.51
C ARG A 142 -14.48 5.49 -18.75
N GLY A 143 -14.03 4.23 -18.57
CA GLY A 143 -13.72 3.27 -19.64
C GLY A 143 -14.90 2.50 -20.25
N GLY A 144 -16.16 2.79 -19.90
CA GLY A 144 -17.32 2.22 -20.62
C GLY A 144 -18.56 1.84 -19.80
N GLN A 145 -18.57 1.97 -18.47
CA GLN A 145 -19.78 1.72 -17.67
C GLN A 145 -20.64 2.99 -17.53
N LYS A 146 -21.92 2.92 -17.92
CA LYS A 146 -22.89 4.04 -17.82
C LYS A 146 -23.13 4.47 -16.36
N GLY A 147 -23.24 5.78 -16.16
CA GLY A 147 -23.48 6.42 -14.87
C GLY A 147 -22.17 6.84 -14.22
N GLY A 148 -21.83 8.13 -14.25
CA GLY A 148 -20.54 8.65 -13.81
C GLY A 148 -20.21 8.42 -12.32
N THR A 149 -19.32 9.25 -11.77
CA THR A 149 -18.84 9.14 -10.37
C THR A 149 -19.97 9.03 -9.34
N LEU A 150 -21.10 9.69 -9.58
CA LEU A 150 -22.27 9.71 -8.68
C LEU A 150 -23.06 8.39 -8.62
N ALA A 151 -22.84 7.46 -9.55
CA ALA A 151 -23.51 6.16 -9.53
C ALA A 151 -22.75 5.12 -8.68
N THR A 152 -21.71 5.51 -7.93
CA THR A 152 -20.83 4.59 -7.19
C THR A 152 -21.57 3.98 -6.01
N THR A 153 -21.69 2.65 -5.99
CA THR A 153 -22.27 1.90 -4.88
C THR A 153 -21.18 1.27 -4.02
N VAL A 154 -21.51 0.98 -2.77
CA VAL A 154 -20.64 0.26 -1.84
C VAL A 154 -20.28 -1.11 -2.41
N ASP A 155 -21.22 -1.81 -3.04
CA ASP A 155 -20.99 -3.13 -3.65
C ASP A 155 -19.90 -3.10 -4.72
N LEU A 156 -19.86 -2.04 -5.53
CA LEU A 156 -18.86 -1.90 -6.58
C LEU A 156 -17.46 -1.66 -5.99
N LEU A 157 -17.36 -0.91 -4.90
CA LEU A 157 -16.12 -0.70 -4.15
C LEU A 157 -15.63 -2.00 -3.50
N VAL A 158 -16.53 -2.75 -2.86
CA VAL A 158 -16.18 -4.00 -2.17
C VAL A 158 -15.74 -5.07 -3.17
N ARG A 159 -16.49 -5.28 -4.27
CA ARG A 159 -16.14 -6.30 -5.28
C ARG A 159 -14.75 -6.06 -5.88
N ARG A 160 -14.40 -4.80 -6.16
CA ARG A 160 -13.11 -4.46 -6.78
C ARG A 160 -11.95 -4.42 -5.79
N GLY A 161 -12.19 -4.05 -4.53
CA GLY A 161 -11.16 -4.12 -3.49
C GLY A 161 -10.76 -5.55 -3.09
N MET A 162 -11.52 -6.57 -3.53
CA MET A 162 -11.28 -7.99 -3.26
C MET A 162 -10.63 -8.76 -4.42
N GLU A 163 -10.53 -8.17 -5.61
CA GLU A 163 -9.85 -8.73 -6.80
C GLU A 163 -8.38 -8.34 -6.84
#